data_AF-A0AAW9VEW1-F1
#
_entry.id   AF-A0AAW9VEW1-F1
#
_cell.length_a   1.000
_cell.length_b   1.000
_cell.length_c   1.000
_cell.angle_alpha   90.00
_cell.angle_beta   90.00
_cell.angle_gamma   90.00
#
_symmetry.space_group_name_H-M   'P 1'
#
loop_
_entity.id
_entity.type
_entity.pdbx_description
1 polymer ?
#
loop_
_entity_poly.entity_id
_entity_poly.type
_entity_poly.pdbx_seq_one_letter_code
_entity_poly.pdbx_strand_id
1 'polypeptide(L)'
;MKYINEYGFVNNNSRSYFILKALLFCDALQEKKEVFGSEVISINETMTLSLLNEIALSIVMVSGISNAELIAQELEDIPITMAEINELISKPLHQYLSIQVTLDH
;
A
#
# COMPACT_ATOMS: atom_id res chain seq x y z
N MET A 1 -21.16 -13.62 -9.96
CA MET A 1 -20.99 -12.81 -8.73
C MET A 1 -19.53 -12.40 -8.65
N LYS A 2 -19.24 -11.11 -8.53
CA LYS A 2 -17.86 -10.60 -8.36
C LYS A 2 -17.44 -10.92 -6.92
N TYR A 3 -16.44 -11.78 -6.73
CA TYR A 3 -15.91 -12.10 -5.41
C TYR A 3 -15.29 -10.83 -4.83
N ILE A 4 -15.86 -10.33 -3.74
CA ILE A 4 -15.30 -9.23 -2.97
C ILE A 4 -14.54 -9.90 -1.83
N ASN A 5 -13.21 -9.70 -1.77
CA ASN A 5 -12.43 -10.24 -0.65
C ASN A 5 -12.84 -9.55 0.67
N GLU A 6 -12.37 -10.07 1.80
CA GLU A 6 -12.57 -9.48 3.14
C GLU A 6 -12.10 -8.00 3.23
N TYR A 7 -11.34 -7.56 2.23
CA TYR A 7 -10.83 -6.21 2.06
C TYR A 7 -11.54 -5.42 0.95
N GLY A 8 -12.80 -5.73 0.62
CA GLY A 8 -13.64 -4.88 -0.27
C GLY A 8 -13.22 -4.82 -1.74
N PHE A 9 -12.25 -5.61 -2.20
CA PHE A 9 -11.83 -5.62 -3.60
C PHE A 9 -12.50 -6.72 -4.41
N VAL A 10 -13.03 -6.30 -5.56
CA VAL A 10 -13.49 -7.17 -6.64
C VAL A 10 -12.31 -7.78 -7.42
N ASN A 11 -11.15 -7.11 -7.42
CA ASN A 11 -10.00 -7.49 -8.22
C ASN A 11 -8.70 -7.40 -7.40
N ASN A 12 -8.26 -8.54 -6.88
CA ASN A 12 -7.00 -8.69 -6.13
C ASN A 12 -5.76 -8.66 -7.03
N ASN A 13 -5.96 -8.51 -8.34
CA ASN A 13 -4.92 -8.47 -9.36
C ASN A 13 -4.84 -7.06 -9.98
N SER A 14 -5.06 -6.02 -9.18
CA SER A 14 -5.03 -4.63 -9.64
C SER A 14 -4.00 -3.81 -8.89
N ARG A 15 -3.38 -2.85 -9.57
CA ARG A 15 -2.49 -1.84 -8.98
C ARG A 15 -3.08 -1.23 -7.70
N SER A 16 -4.33 -0.77 -7.74
CA SER A 16 -5.03 -0.20 -6.59
C SER A 16 -5.10 -1.13 -5.36
N TYR A 17 -5.23 -2.45 -5.58
CA TYR A 17 -5.21 -3.42 -4.49
C TYR A 17 -3.84 -3.47 -3.81
N PHE A 18 -2.76 -3.43 -4.59
CA PHE A 18 -1.40 -3.46 -4.06
C PHE A 18 -0.99 -2.19 -3.35
N ILE A 19 -1.46 -1.03 -3.83
CA ILE A 19 -1.29 0.25 -3.12
C ILE A 19 -2.00 0.20 -1.76
N LEU A 20 -3.24 -0.30 -1.69
CA LEU A 20 -3.93 -0.41 -0.40
C LEU A 20 -3.28 -1.44 0.52
N LYS A 21 -2.79 -2.56 -0.03
CA LYS A 21 -2.06 -3.58 0.73
C LYS A 21 -0.77 -3.02 1.33
N ALA A 22 -0.06 -2.15 0.60
CA ALA A 22 1.10 -1.42 1.13
C ALA A 22 0.71 -0.48 2.27
N LEU A 23 -0.36 0.31 2.11
CA LEU A 23 -0.89 1.17 3.19
C LEU A 23 -1.19 0.37 4.46
N LEU A 24 -1.94 -0.73 4.35
CA LEU A 24 -2.29 -1.59 5.49
C LEU A 24 -1.07 -2.25 6.13
N PHE A 25 -0.08 -2.63 5.33
CA PHE A 25 1.17 -3.19 5.85
C PHE A 25 1.94 -2.17 6.69
N CYS A 26 2.08 -0.94 6.19
CA CYS A 26 2.74 0.14 6.91
C CYS A 26 2.01 0.47 8.22
N ASP A 27 0.67 0.48 8.19
CA ASP A 27 -0.15 0.68 9.38
C ASP A 27 0.07 -0.39 10.44
N ALA A 28 0.04 -1.67 10.03
CA ALA A 28 0.29 -2.79 10.94
C ALA A 28 1.71 -2.79 11.53
N LEU A 29 2.71 -2.28 10.80
CA LEU A 29 4.06 -2.08 11.33
C LEU A 29 4.09 -0.95 12.37
N GLN A 30 3.41 0.17 12.10
CA GLN A 30 3.29 1.29 13.03
C GLN A 30 2.59 0.86 14.33
N GLU A 31 1.51 0.08 14.26
CA GLU A 31 0.82 -0.44 15.45
C GLU A 31 1.72 -1.34 16.30
N LYS A 32 2.64 -2.08 15.67
CA LYS A 32 3.55 -3.02 16.34
C LYS A 32 4.92 -2.41 16.66
N LYS A 33 5.06 -1.10 16.56
CA LYS A 33 6.34 -0.40 16.78
C LYS A 33 7.00 -0.77 18.12
N GLU A 34 6.21 -0.90 19.18
CA GLU A 34 6.73 -1.26 20.50
C GLU A 34 7.30 -2.68 20.57
N VAL A 35 6.85 -3.58 19.68
CA VAL A 35 7.26 -4.99 19.61
C VAL A 35 8.55 -5.16 18.82
N PHE A 36 8.73 -4.39 17.74
CA PHE A 36 9.87 -4.55 16.82
C PHE A 36 11.09 -3.69 17.19
N GLY A 37 10.96 -2.76 18.14
CA GLY A 37 12.05 -1.87 18.55
C GLY A 37 12.51 -0.91 17.42
N SER A 38 13.48 -0.06 17.73
CA SER A 38 14.01 0.96 16.79
C SER A 38 14.66 0.38 15.53
N GLU A 39 14.93 -0.94 15.48
CA GLU A 39 15.60 -1.62 14.36
C GLU A 39 14.69 -1.80 13.14
N VAL A 40 13.37 -1.77 13.33
CA VAL A 40 12.38 -1.81 12.24
C VAL A 40 11.76 -0.42 11.99
N ILE A 41 12.00 0.54 12.88
CA ILE A 41 11.29 1.82 12.88
C ILE A 41 12.23 2.96 12.51
N SER A 42 12.22 3.26 11.22
CA SER A 42 12.27 4.65 10.74
C SER A 42 10.97 5.03 10.03
N ILE A 43 9.83 4.44 10.42
CA ILE A 43 8.48 4.88 10.01
C ILE A 43 7.91 5.81 11.09
N ASN A 44 8.68 6.79 11.57
CA ASN A 44 8.24 7.62 12.69
C ASN A 44 7.93 9.07 12.31
N GLU A 45 8.31 9.56 11.14
CA GLU A 45 7.89 10.88 10.68
C GLU A 45 7.64 10.81 9.17
N THR A 46 6.35 10.75 8.81
CA THR A 46 5.80 10.77 7.44
C THR A 46 6.23 9.62 6.50
N MET A 47 5.24 8.86 6.01
CA MET A 47 5.48 7.94 4.89
C MET A 47 5.39 8.72 3.59
N THR A 48 6.45 8.62 2.79
CA THR A 48 6.57 9.33 1.53
C THR A 48 5.93 8.51 0.42
N LEU A 49 5.43 9.16 -0.62
CA LEU A 49 4.86 8.46 -1.78
C LEU A 49 5.89 7.56 -2.48
N SER A 50 7.18 7.94 -2.47
CA SER A 50 8.26 7.11 -3.02
C SER A 50 8.42 5.82 -2.23
N LEU A 51 8.48 5.91 -0.89
CA LEU A 51 8.59 4.73 -0.03
C LEU A 51 7.35 3.82 -0.17
N LEU A 52 6.16 4.41 -0.24
CA LEU A 52 4.92 3.65 -0.48
C LEU A 52 4.96 2.92 -1.82
N ASN A 53 5.52 3.53 -2.87
CA ASN A 53 5.68 2.92 -4.19
C ASN A 53 6.61 1.72 -4.13
N GLU A 54 7.76 1.84 -3.46
CA GLU A 54 8.72 0.74 -3.28
C GLU A 54 8.11 -0.44 -2.49
N ILE A 55 7.35 -0.14 -1.43
CA ILE A 55 6.66 -1.17 -0.65
C ILE A 55 5.61 -1.87 -1.51
N ALA A 56 4.79 -1.12 -2.26
CA ALA A 56 3.80 -1.69 -3.16
C ALA A 56 4.46 -2.60 -4.21
N LEU A 57 5.54 -2.15 -4.84
CA LEU A 57 6.35 -2.95 -5.77
C LEU A 57 6.85 -4.25 -5.13
N SER A 58 7.45 -4.15 -3.95
CA SER A 58 7.95 -5.32 -3.22
C SER A 58 6.83 -6.34 -2.94
N ILE A 59 5.67 -5.86 -2.48
CA ILE A 59 4.50 -6.71 -2.21
C ILE A 59 3.98 -7.37 -3.50
N VAL A 60 3.97 -6.67 -4.63
CA VAL A 60 3.59 -7.24 -5.94
C VAL A 60 4.54 -8.38 -6.30
N MET A 61 5.86 -8.15 -6.23
CA MET A 61 6.87 -9.11 -6.65
C MET A 61 6.84 -10.42 -5.85
N VAL A 62 6.48 -10.36 -4.56
CA VAL A 62 6.38 -11.56 -3.70
C VAL A 62 4.99 -12.19 -3.68
N SER A 63 4.01 -11.61 -4.39
CA SER A 63 2.61 -12.05 -4.30
C SER A 63 2.30 -13.37 -5.02
N GLY A 64 3.12 -13.77 -5.98
CA GLY A 64 2.93 -14.98 -6.79
C GLY A 64 1.72 -14.95 -7.73
N ILE A 65 1.11 -13.79 -7.96
CA ILE A 65 -0.03 -13.66 -8.89
C ILE A 65 0.43 -13.64 -10.35
N SER A 66 -0.40 -14.16 -11.25
CA SER A 66 -0.04 -14.32 -12.66
C SER A 66 0.28 -13.03 -13.41
N ASN A 67 -0.19 -11.88 -12.95
CA ASN A 67 0.06 -10.57 -13.56
C ASN A 67 0.93 -9.65 -12.71
N ALA A 68 1.73 -10.22 -11.79
CA ALA A 68 2.60 -9.44 -10.92
C ALA A 68 3.57 -8.55 -11.71
N GLU A 69 4.21 -9.09 -12.75
CA GLU A 69 5.16 -8.35 -13.60
C GLU A 69 4.51 -7.13 -14.28
N LEU A 70 3.27 -7.28 -14.76
CA LEU A 70 2.55 -6.18 -15.38
C LEU A 70 2.24 -5.06 -14.37
N ILE A 71 1.78 -5.42 -13.17
CA ILE A 71 1.47 -4.44 -12.13
C ILE A 71 2.75 -3.77 -11.60
N ALA A 72 3.84 -4.53 -11.50
CA ALA A 72 5.14 -3.98 -11.11
C ALA A 72 5.60 -2.94 -12.14
N GLN A 73 5.53 -3.27 -13.44
CA GLN A 73 5.83 -2.32 -14.51
C GLN A 73 4.94 -1.07 -14.43
N GLU A 74 3.63 -1.21 -14.17
CA GLU A 74 2.73 -0.07 -13.99
C GLU A 74 3.17 0.83 -12.82
N LEU A 75 3.61 0.25 -11.70
CA LEU A 75 4.11 0.98 -10.52
C LEU A 75 5.46 1.65 -10.74
N GLU A 76 6.29 1.12 -11.64
CA GLU A 76 7.55 1.75 -12.05
C GLU A 76 7.31 2.91 -13.02
N ASP A 77 6.47 2.69 -14.04
CA ASP A 77 6.22 3.68 -15.11
C ASP A 77 5.32 4.83 -14.63
N ILE A 78 4.41 4.54 -13.71
CA ILE A 78 3.43 5.50 -13.18
C ILE A 78 3.56 5.49 -11.65
N PRO A 79 4.36 6.37 -11.05
CA PRO A 79 4.49 6.43 -9.60
C PRO A 79 3.15 6.72 -8.92
N ILE A 80 2.95 6.20 -7.71
CA ILE A 80 1.75 6.46 -6.90
C ILE A 80 1.61 7.96 -6.64
N THR A 81 0.39 8.46 -6.83
CA THR A 81 0.06 9.88 -6.62
C THR A 81 -0.86 10.07 -5.43
N MET A 82 -0.86 11.28 -4.85
CA MET A 82 -1.79 11.62 -3.78
C MET A 82 -3.26 11.55 -4.21
N ALA A 83 -3.55 11.81 -5.49
CA ALA A 83 -4.91 11.66 -6.04
C ALA A 83 -5.37 10.20 -6.01
N GLU A 84 -4.49 9.27 -6.37
CA GLU A 84 -4.75 7.82 -6.31
C GLU A 84 -4.96 7.36 -4.87
N ILE A 85 -4.15 7.87 -3.93
CA ILE A 85 -4.35 7.64 -2.49
C ILE A 85 -5.71 8.17 -2.02
N ASN A 86 -6.05 9.42 -2.38
CA ASN A 86 -7.32 10.05 -2.01
C ASN A 86 -8.53 9.26 -2.53
N GLU A 87 -8.44 8.72 -3.75
CA GLU A 87 -9.47 7.83 -4.28
C GLU A 87 -9.55 6.52 -3.48
N LEU A 88 -8.41 5.92 -3.14
CA LEU A 88 -8.37 4.68 -2.37
C LEU A 88 -8.90 4.84 -0.95
N ILE A 89 -8.57 5.95 -0.28
CA ILE A 89 -9.08 6.26 1.06
C ILE A 89 -10.54 6.71 1.04
N SER A 90 -11.13 7.03 -0.11
CA SER A 90 -12.59 7.24 -0.18
C SER A 90 -13.38 5.94 0.03
N LYS A 91 -12.71 4.77 -0.04
CA LYS A 91 -13.31 3.45 0.11
C LYS A 91 -13.43 3.06 1.58
N PRO A 92 -14.42 2.23 1.99
CA PRO A 92 -14.70 1.92 3.40
C PRO A 92 -13.50 1.45 4.24
N LEU A 93 -12.50 0.82 3.62
CA LEU A 93 -11.30 0.30 4.30
C LEU A 93 -10.37 1.37 4.85
N HIS A 94 -10.50 2.62 4.42
CA HIS A 94 -9.70 3.71 4.97
C HIS A 94 -9.93 3.93 6.46
N GLN A 95 -11.09 3.52 6.98
CA GLN A 95 -11.43 3.66 8.41
C GLN A 95 -10.49 2.88 9.31
N TYR A 96 -9.70 1.97 8.74
CA TYR A 96 -8.72 1.15 9.44
C TYR A 96 -7.28 1.62 9.22
N LEU A 97 -7.06 2.78 8.58
CA LEU A 97 -5.73 3.36 8.39
C LEU A 97 -5.48 4.46 9.43
N SER A 98 -4.40 4.31 10.18
CA SER A 98 -3.87 5.29 11.15
C SER A 98 -2.68 6.09 10.58
N ILE A 99 -2.16 5.70 9.42
CA ILE A 99 -1.01 6.35 8.76
C ILE A 99 -1.40 7.57 7.92
N GLN A 100 -0.50 8.56 7.89
CA GLN A 100 -0.59 9.72 6.99
C GLN A 100 0.49 9.62 5.89
N VAL A 101 0.07 9.80 4.64
CA VAL A 101 0.96 9.80 3.45
C VAL A 101 1.23 11.23 3.00
N THR A 102 2.48 11.55 2.71
CA THR A 102 2.90 12.88 2.25
C THR A 102 3.68 12.81 0.94
N LEU A 103 3.72 13.95 0.23
CA LEU A 103 4.64 14.18 -0.86
C LEU A 103 5.99 14.59 -0.25
N ASP A 104 7.08 13.95 -0.67
CA ASP A 104 8.41 14.54 -0.48
C ASP A 104 8.58 15.69 -1.48
N HIS A 105 9.14 16.81 -1.02
CA HIS A 105 9.58 17.93 -1.84
C HIS A 105 11.08 17.84 -2.10
#